data_AF-A0A0G1FZT9-F1
#
_entry.id   AF-A0A0G1FZT9-F1
#
_cell.length_a   1.000
_cell.length_b   1.000
_cell.length_c   1.000
_cell.angle_alpha   90.00
_cell.angle_beta   90.00
_cell.angle_gamma   90.00
#
_symmetry.space_group_name_H-M   'P 1'
#
loop_
_entity.id
_entity.type
_entity.pdbx_description
1 polymer ?
#
loop_
_entity_poly.entity_id
_entity_poly.type
_entity_poly.pdbx_seq_one_letter_code
_entity_poly.pdbx_strand_id
1 'polypeptide(L)'
;MLDATGRKQCTNSGVVEAMPRGEDEETEIFFFQLGLEISDADLEKEYALRGLVAADPYSLAAVNEADPAFADAYPNSTHWKDSADTWCYLAFDRWRGGRVVDVDRDDGVWDGHWWFAGLRK
;
A
#
# COMPACT_ATOMS: atom_id res chain seq x y z
N MET A 1 -1.35 -14.57 3.92
CA MET A 1 -1.39 -13.36 3.10
C MET A 1 -0.17 -12.50 3.42
N LEU A 2 -0.10 -11.73 4.52
CA LEU A 2 1.16 -11.03 4.86
C LEU A 2 2.32 -11.98 5.20
N ASP A 3 2.06 -13.09 5.90
CA ASP A 3 3.07 -14.12 6.17
C ASP A 3 3.73 -14.68 4.90
N ALA A 4 2.97 -14.76 3.81
CA ALA A 4 3.42 -15.34 2.55
C ALA A 4 4.45 -14.46 1.84
N THR A 5 4.46 -13.16 2.15
CA THR A 5 5.49 -12.22 1.66
C THR A 5 6.88 -12.50 2.28
N GLY A 6 6.94 -13.28 3.36
CA GLY A 6 8.18 -13.59 4.07
C GLY A 6 8.83 -12.38 4.77
N ARG A 7 8.09 -11.28 4.90
CA ARG A 7 8.58 -10.02 5.49
C ARG A 7 8.32 -9.97 6.99
N LYS A 8 9.14 -9.20 7.70
CA LYS A 8 8.88 -8.89 9.11
C LYS A 8 7.64 -7.99 9.19
N GLN A 9 6.62 -8.46 9.91
CA GLN A 9 5.38 -7.73 10.11
C GLN A 9 5.51 -6.73 11.25
N CYS A 10 5.24 -5.46 10.94
CA CYS A 10 5.05 -4.36 11.87
C CYS A 10 3.58 -3.94 11.75
N THR A 11 2.67 -4.67 12.38
CA THR A 11 1.24 -4.54 12.05
C THR A 11 0.37 -4.33 13.27
N ASN A 12 -0.66 -3.52 13.12
CA ASN A 12 -1.78 -3.42 14.05
C ASN A 12 -2.85 -4.46 13.70
N SER A 13 -3.12 -5.42 14.59
CA SER A 13 -4.04 -6.54 14.31
C SER A 13 -5.45 -6.08 13.95
N GLY A 14 -5.95 -5.01 14.58
CA GLY A 14 -7.28 -4.46 14.26
C GLY A 14 -7.33 -3.71 12.92
N VAL A 15 -6.18 -3.31 12.35
CA VAL A 15 -6.10 -2.77 10.99
C VAL A 15 -6.05 -3.91 9.98
N VAL A 16 -5.23 -4.93 10.26
CA VAL A 16 -5.12 -6.14 9.45
C VAL A 16 -6.48 -6.83 9.28
N GLU A 17 -7.26 -6.97 10.36
CA GLU A 17 -8.61 -7.54 10.30
C GLU A 17 -9.59 -6.69 9.49
N ALA A 18 -9.35 -5.38 9.38
CA ALA A 18 -10.18 -4.42 8.67
C ALA A 18 -9.69 -4.10 7.25
N MET A 19 -8.66 -4.80 6.74
CA MET A 19 -8.17 -4.58 5.39
C MET A 19 -9.29 -4.88 4.37
N PRO A 20 -9.60 -3.93 3.47
CA PRO A 20 -10.54 -4.21 2.40
C PRO A 20 -9.93 -5.26 1.47
N ARG A 21 -10.78 -6.11 0.91
CA ARG A 21 -10.40 -7.05 -0.14
C ARG A 21 -11.14 -6.65 -1.41
N GLY A 22 -10.40 -6.54 -2.51
CA GLY A 22 -10.96 -6.31 -3.83
C GLY A 22 -11.81 -7.50 -4.30
N GLU A 23 -12.43 -7.34 -5.47
CA GLU A 23 -13.06 -8.45 -6.16
C GLU A 23 -11.97 -9.44 -6.59
N ASP A 24 -12.18 -10.74 -6.42
CA ASP A 24 -11.18 -11.80 -6.68
C ASP A 24 -10.87 -12.02 -8.19
N GLU A 25 -10.93 -10.95 -8.99
CA GLU A 25 -10.61 -10.93 -10.41
C GLU A 25 -9.13 -10.55 -10.63
N GLU A 26 -8.50 -11.15 -11.63
CA GLU A 26 -7.15 -10.77 -12.04
C GLU A 26 -7.17 -9.32 -12.56
N THR A 27 -6.58 -8.40 -11.80
CA THR A 27 -6.52 -6.98 -12.13
C THR A 27 -5.07 -6.50 -12.29
N GLU A 28 -4.86 -5.57 -13.22
CA GLU A 28 -3.56 -4.96 -13.45
C GLU A 28 -3.31 -3.84 -12.44
N ILE A 29 -2.21 -3.95 -11.68
CA ILE A 29 -1.80 -2.93 -10.70
C ILE A 29 -0.82 -1.97 -11.36
N PHE A 30 -1.12 -0.68 -11.27
CA PHE A 30 -0.29 0.41 -11.75
C PHE A 30 0.44 1.07 -10.59
N PHE A 31 1.76 1.15 -10.66
CA PHE A 31 2.56 1.88 -9.69
C PHE A 31 2.96 3.25 -10.23
N PHE A 32 2.84 4.29 -9.40
CA PHE A 32 3.36 5.61 -9.71
C PHE A 32 4.05 6.23 -8.50
N GLN A 33 4.99 7.13 -8.76
CA GLN A 33 5.73 7.88 -7.75
C GLN A 33 5.64 9.38 -8.05
N LEU A 34 5.57 10.20 -7.00
CA LEU A 34 5.45 11.67 -7.12
C LEU A 34 6.77 12.41 -6.85
N GLY A 35 7.68 11.82 -6.06
CA GLY A 35 8.96 12.46 -5.71
C GLY A 35 8.84 13.63 -4.73
N LEU A 36 7.68 13.82 -4.09
CA LEU A 36 7.39 14.86 -3.11
C LEU A 36 6.54 14.31 -1.96
N GLU A 37 6.57 15.00 -0.82
CA GLU A 37 5.71 14.66 0.32
C GLU A 37 4.23 14.90 0.00
N ILE A 38 3.35 13.98 0.37
CA ILE A 38 1.91 14.08 0.07
C ILE A 38 1.03 13.53 1.20
N SER A 39 -0.11 14.18 1.44
CA SER A 39 -1.15 13.66 2.35
C SER A 39 -2.03 12.61 1.66
N ASP A 40 -2.68 11.71 2.40
CA ASP A 40 -3.62 10.75 1.80
C ASP A 40 -4.74 11.42 1.00
N ALA A 41 -5.25 12.55 1.51
CA ALA A 41 -6.31 13.31 0.85
C ALA A 41 -5.87 13.93 -0.50
N ASP A 42 -4.60 14.34 -0.61
CA ASP A 42 -4.05 14.82 -1.88
C ASP A 42 -3.64 13.65 -2.79
N LEU A 43 -3.18 12.53 -2.22
CA LEU A 43 -2.86 11.32 -2.96
C LEU A 43 -4.10 10.74 -3.67
N GLU A 44 -5.27 10.77 -3.04
CA GLU A 44 -6.55 10.43 -3.70
C GLU A 44 -6.83 11.29 -4.95
N LYS A 45 -6.46 12.58 -4.92
CA LYS A 45 -6.59 13.45 -6.11
C LYS A 45 -5.61 13.02 -7.18
N GLU A 46 -4.39 12.62 -6.82
CA GLU A 46 -3.38 12.11 -7.75
C GLU A 46 -3.81 10.77 -8.40
N TYR A 47 -4.44 9.87 -7.64
CA TYR A 47 -5.08 8.68 -8.20
C TYR A 47 -6.17 9.07 -9.21
N ALA A 48 -7.08 9.96 -8.83
CA ALA A 48 -8.17 10.40 -9.71
C ALA A 48 -7.68 11.07 -10.99
N LEU A 49 -6.63 11.91 -10.92
CA LEU A 49 -5.98 12.54 -12.08
C LEU A 49 -5.41 11.53 -13.08
N ARG A 50 -5.03 10.34 -12.59
CA ARG A 50 -4.52 9.23 -13.41
C ARG A 50 -5.61 8.25 -13.85
N GLY A 51 -6.87 8.47 -13.46
CA GLY A 51 -7.96 7.52 -13.70
C GLY A 51 -7.82 6.23 -12.88
N LEU A 52 -7.19 6.32 -11.72
CA LEU A 52 -6.93 5.21 -10.81
C LEU A 52 -7.74 5.35 -9.52
N VAL A 53 -7.82 4.25 -8.77
CA VAL A 53 -8.15 4.18 -7.34
C VAL A 53 -7.02 3.44 -6.63
N ALA A 54 -6.85 3.65 -5.33
CA ALA A 54 -5.88 2.87 -4.56
C ALA A 54 -6.17 1.36 -4.66
N ALA A 55 -5.12 0.56 -4.82
CA ALA A 55 -5.25 -0.89 -4.87
C ALA A 55 -5.62 -1.44 -3.49
N ASP A 56 -6.41 -2.51 -3.43
CA ASP A 56 -6.67 -3.13 -2.14
C ASP A 56 -5.37 -3.78 -1.57
N PRO A 57 -5.25 -3.88 -0.23
CA PRO A 57 -4.11 -4.51 0.43
C PRO A 57 -3.77 -5.93 -0.05
N TYR A 58 -4.75 -6.73 -0.49
CA TYR A 58 -4.51 -8.10 -0.95
C TYR A 58 -3.86 -8.11 -2.32
N SER A 59 -4.34 -7.29 -3.24
CA SER A 59 -3.74 -7.08 -4.55
C SER A 59 -2.27 -6.63 -4.44
N LEU A 60 -1.98 -5.66 -3.57
CA LEU A 60 -0.60 -5.19 -3.36
C LEU A 60 0.28 -6.26 -2.67
N ALA A 61 -0.25 -7.01 -1.72
CA ALA A 61 0.47 -8.10 -1.08
C ALA A 61 0.83 -9.22 -2.06
N ALA A 62 -0.06 -9.54 -3.01
CA ALA A 62 0.17 -10.55 -4.03
C ALA A 62 1.38 -10.20 -4.93
N VAL A 63 1.55 -8.92 -5.28
CA VAL A 63 2.74 -8.45 -6.03
C VAL A 63 4.02 -8.72 -5.24
N ASN A 64 4.03 -8.39 -3.95
CA ASN A 64 5.19 -8.54 -3.08
C ASN A 64 5.43 -10.00 -2.64
N GLU A 65 4.43 -10.87 -2.72
CA GLU A 65 4.58 -12.32 -2.57
C GLU A 65 5.19 -12.94 -3.83
N ALA A 66 4.70 -12.54 -5.02
CA ALA A 66 5.17 -13.05 -6.31
C ALA A 66 6.59 -12.56 -6.65
N ASP A 67 6.92 -11.31 -6.33
CA ASP A 67 8.28 -10.75 -6.42
C ASP A 67 8.70 -10.10 -5.09
N PRO A 68 9.29 -10.87 -4.17
CA PRO A 68 9.74 -10.36 -2.87
C PRO A 68 10.82 -9.28 -2.96
N ALA A 69 11.53 -9.17 -4.08
CA ALA A 69 12.56 -8.17 -4.31
C ALA A 69 11.99 -6.85 -4.86
N PHE A 70 10.72 -6.82 -5.29
CA PHE A 70 10.10 -5.62 -5.86
C PHE A 70 10.20 -4.41 -4.92
N ALA A 71 9.74 -4.55 -3.66
CA ALA A 71 9.85 -3.48 -2.67
C ALA A 71 11.28 -3.19 -2.16
N ASP A 72 12.28 -3.98 -2.54
CA ASP A 72 13.68 -3.58 -2.26
C ASP A 72 14.12 -2.44 -3.19
N ALA A 73 13.63 -2.44 -4.43
CA ALA A 73 13.93 -1.42 -5.43
C ALA A 73 12.85 -0.32 -5.49
N TYR A 74 11.60 -0.70 -5.26
CA TYR A 74 10.42 0.17 -5.36
C TYR A 74 9.59 0.06 -4.08
N PRO A 75 10.00 0.70 -2.97
CA PRO A 75 9.19 0.77 -1.75
C PRO A 75 7.79 1.22 -2.11
N ASN A 76 6.79 0.40 -1.81
CA ASN A 76 5.45 0.57 -2.34
C ASN A 76 4.38 0.52 -1.27
N SER A 77 3.26 1.20 -1.53
CA SER A 77 2.18 1.34 -0.57
C SER A 77 0.81 1.44 -1.24
N THR A 78 -0.20 1.20 -0.41
CA THR A 78 -1.59 1.56 -0.67
C THR A 78 -2.22 2.10 0.61
N HIS A 79 -3.38 2.74 0.48
CA HIS A 79 -4.14 3.28 1.58
C HIS A 79 -5.65 3.05 1.41
N TRP A 80 -6.39 3.16 2.51
CA TRP A 80 -7.84 3.10 2.51
C TRP A 80 -8.38 3.81 3.75
N LYS A 81 -9.68 4.07 3.76
CA LYS A 81 -10.38 4.50 4.96
C LYS A 81 -11.07 3.32 5.64
N ASP A 82 -10.92 3.22 6.96
CA ASP A 82 -11.69 2.26 7.75
C ASP A 82 -13.13 2.74 8.02
N SER A 83 -13.91 1.93 8.75
CA SER A 83 -15.31 2.23 9.07
C SER A 83 -15.51 3.50 9.92
N ALA A 84 -14.45 4.02 10.53
CA ALA A 84 -14.45 5.28 11.29
C ALA A 84 -13.96 6.46 10.45
N ASP A 85 -13.84 6.31 9.12
CA ASP A 85 -13.31 7.31 8.19
C ASP A 85 -11.84 7.70 8.49
N THR A 86 -11.10 6.82 9.17
CA THR A 86 -9.69 7.02 9.53
C THR A 86 -8.80 6.41 8.46
N TRP A 87 -7.72 7.10 8.09
CA TRP A 87 -6.74 6.60 7.14
C TRP A 87 -5.98 5.40 7.73
N CYS A 88 -5.90 4.36 6.92
CA CYS A 88 -5.12 3.16 7.13
C CYS A 88 -4.22 2.96 5.93
N TYR A 89 -3.10 2.28 6.14
CA TYR A 89 -2.20 1.97 5.06
C TYR A 89 -1.60 0.58 5.16
N LEU A 90 -1.06 0.14 4.04
CA LEU A 90 -0.17 -1.00 3.95
C LEU A 90 1.04 -0.58 3.13
N ALA A 91 2.24 -0.81 3.66
CA ALA A 91 3.49 -0.40 3.04
C ALA A 91 4.54 -1.51 3.09
N PHE A 92 5.30 -1.63 2.00
CA PHE A 92 6.39 -2.58 1.84
C PHE A 92 7.68 -1.86 1.53
N ASP A 93 8.68 -1.98 2.41
CA ASP A 93 9.98 -1.35 2.21
C ASP A 93 11.11 -2.13 2.91
N ARG A 94 12.26 -1.46 3.04
CA ARG A 94 13.42 -1.93 3.78
C ARG A 94 13.70 -1.02 4.96
N TRP A 95 13.41 -1.50 6.17
CA TRP A 95 13.75 -0.79 7.40
C TRP A 95 14.93 -1.43 8.13
N ARG A 96 15.94 -0.63 8.50
CA ARG A 96 17.15 -1.05 9.24
C ARG A 96 17.84 -2.31 8.69
N GLY A 97 17.86 -2.46 7.36
CA GLY A 97 18.49 -3.58 6.67
C GLY A 97 17.65 -4.84 6.54
N GLY A 98 16.42 -4.87 7.07
CA GLY A 98 15.45 -5.95 6.89
C GLY A 98 14.33 -5.59 5.92
N ARG A 99 13.67 -6.58 5.34
CA ARG A 99 12.42 -6.41 4.57
C ARG A 99 11.25 -6.39 5.54
N VAL A 100 10.44 -5.34 5.49
CA VAL A 100 9.30 -5.19 6.40
C VAL A 100 8.01 -4.99 5.62
N VAL A 101 6.90 -5.32 6.29
CA VAL A 101 5.56 -4.89 5.90
C VAL A 101 4.95 -4.17 7.08
N ASP A 102 4.50 -2.95 6.84
CA ASP A 102 3.85 -2.10 7.83
C ASP A 102 2.36 -2.00 7.51
N VAL A 103 1.53 -2.13 8.55
CA VAL A 103 0.07 -2.00 8.45
C VAL A 103 -0.43 -1.31 9.71
N ASP A 104 -0.78 -0.04 9.60
CA ASP A 104 -1.27 0.74 10.74
C ASP A 104 -2.26 1.84 10.31
N ARG A 105 -2.72 2.60 11.30
CA ARG A 105 -3.47 3.86 11.13
C ARG A 105 -2.51 5.03 11.31
N ASP A 106 -2.39 5.86 10.29
CA ASP A 106 -1.65 7.11 10.35
C ASP A 106 -2.30 8.12 9.40
N ASP A 107 -2.39 9.37 9.84
CA ASP A 107 -2.85 10.52 9.05
C ASP A 107 -1.71 11.47 8.68
N GLY A 108 -0.47 11.01 8.87
CA GLY A 108 0.76 11.67 8.45
C GLY A 108 0.90 11.82 6.93
N VAL A 109 2.09 12.27 6.53
CA VAL A 109 2.44 12.43 5.11
C VAL A 109 3.29 11.28 4.62
N TRP A 110 3.11 10.92 3.36
CA TRP A 110 3.96 9.99 2.63
C TRP A 110 5.19 10.72 2.12
N ASP A 111 6.37 10.19 2.40
CA ASP A 111 7.62 10.66 1.79
C ASP A 111 7.63 10.44 0.26
N GLY A 112 8.36 11.29 -0.46
CA GLY A 112 8.41 11.23 -1.93
C GLY A 112 9.03 9.96 -2.55
N HIS A 113 9.59 9.06 -1.74
CA HIS A 113 10.23 7.82 -2.22
C HIS A 113 9.23 6.66 -2.46
N TRP A 114 7.98 6.80 -2.01
CA TRP A 114 6.97 5.77 -2.12
C TRP A 114 6.39 5.63 -3.52
N TRP A 115 6.17 4.38 -3.92
CA TRP A 115 5.42 3.98 -5.11
C TRP A 115 4.01 3.57 -4.72
N PHE A 116 3.02 4.32 -5.19
CA PHE A 116 1.63 4.15 -4.86
C PHE A 116 0.96 3.16 -5.82
N ALA A 117 0.37 2.11 -5.28
CA ALA A 117 -0.30 1.05 -6.04
C ALA A 117 -1.75 1.43 -6.34
N GLY A 118 -2.10 1.49 -7.62
CA GLY A 118 -3.45 1.83 -8.07
C GLY A 118 -4.04 0.83 -9.06
N LEU A 119 -5.37 0.75 -9.06
CA LEU A 119 -6.18 -0.01 -10.02
C LEU A 119 -6.91 0.96 -10.95
N ARG A 120 -7.15 0.53 -12.18
CA ARG A 120 -7.90 1.35 -13.14
C ARG A 120 -9.39 1.38 -12.78
N LYS A 121 -9.98 2.57 -12.85
CA LYS A 121 -11.44 2.75 -12.75
C LYS A 121 -12.19 2.15 -13.92
#